data_AF-A0A242CE26-F1
#
_entry.id   AF-A0A242CE26-F1
#
_cell.length_a   1.000
_cell.length_b   1.000
_cell.length_c   1.000
_cell.angle_alpha   90.00
_cell.angle_beta   90.00
_cell.angle_gamma   90.00
#
_symmetry.space_group_name_H-M   'P 1'
#
loop_
_entity.id
_entity.type
_entity.pdbx_description
1 polymer ?
#
loop_
_entity_poly.entity_id
_entity_poly.type
_entity_poly.pdbx_seq_one_letter_code
_entity_poly.pdbx_strand_id
1 'polypeptide(L)'
;MKIQFLGIKNQVKKSGCSSCGSRQVSKHTFQRETRMVLPSGQTKTFYVGEVSNVMDQDGHFLLNQTYTLDGQTVKMFKEGQ
;
A
#
# COMPACT_ATOMS: atom_id res chain seq x y z
N MET A 1 -8.13 9.72 -15.17
CA MET A 1 -6.70 9.56 -14.81
C MET A 1 -6.25 8.09 -14.75
N LYS A 2 -5.05 7.77 -15.25
CA LYS A 2 -4.42 6.45 -15.08
C LYS A 2 -3.56 6.42 -13.82
N ILE A 3 -3.74 5.40 -12.98
CA ILE A 3 -2.98 5.22 -11.73
C ILE A 3 -2.44 3.79 -11.67
N GLN A 4 -1.18 3.63 -11.25
CA GLN A 4 -0.55 2.34 -10.99
C GLN A 4 -0.27 2.14 -9.50
N PHE A 5 -0.67 0.98 -8.97
CA PHE A 5 -0.37 0.59 -7.59
C PHE A 5 1.02 -0.04 -7.47
N LEU A 6 1.82 0.46 -6.54
CA LEU A 6 3.21 0.04 -6.33
C LEU A 6 3.36 -1.05 -5.27
N GLY A 7 2.32 -1.31 -4.50
CA GLY A 7 2.35 -2.25 -3.37
C GLY A 7 2.76 -1.56 -2.07
N ILE A 8 2.51 -2.25 -0.96
CA ILE A 8 2.83 -1.75 0.38
C ILE A 8 3.80 -2.73 1.01
N LYS A 9 4.96 -2.24 1.44
CA LYS A 9 5.86 -3.03 2.29
C LYS A 9 5.48 -2.78 3.74
N ASN A 10 4.99 -3.82 4.42
CA ASN A 10 4.72 -3.76 5.84
C ASN A 10 5.98 -4.15 6.62
N GLN A 11 6.45 -3.24 7.46
CA GLN A 11 7.44 -3.56 8.47
C GLN A 11 6.74 -4.33 9.59
N VAL A 12 6.91 -5.66 9.64
CA VAL A 12 6.41 -6.43 10.79
C VAL A 12 7.35 -6.12 11.94
N LYS A 13 6.86 -5.34 12.92
CA LYS A 13 7.60 -5.04 14.14
C LYS A 13 7.95 -6.36 14.83
N LYS A 14 9.17 -6.45 15.36
CA LYS A 14 9.63 -7.58 16.18
C LYS A 14 8.80 -7.66 17.46
N SER A 15 7.66 -8.35 17.46
CA SER A 15 7.05 -8.83 18.68
C SER A 15 7.72 -10.17 19.03
N GLY A 16 8.37 -10.23 20.19
CA GLY A 16 8.77 -11.51 20.75
C GLY A 16 7.50 -12.27 21.15
N CYS A 17 7.41 -13.55 20.83
CA CYS A 17 6.35 -14.37 21.38
C CYS A 17 6.58 -14.47 22.90
N SER A 18 5.65 -13.90 23.69
CA SER A 18 5.72 -13.89 25.16
C SER A 18 5.72 -15.29 25.78
N SER A 19 5.32 -16.32 25.02
CA SER A 19 5.16 -17.69 25.50
C SER A 19 6.35 -18.61 25.18
N CYS A 20 7.04 -18.43 24.06
CA CYS A 20 8.07 -19.38 23.62
C CYS A 20 9.44 -18.76 23.31
N GLY A 21 9.65 -17.46 23.58
CA GLY A 21 10.95 -16.79 23.45
C GLY A 21 11.50 -16.69 22.02
N SER A 22 10.81 -17.26 21.05
CA SER A 22 11.18 -17.20 19.64
C SER A 22 10.98 -15.77 19.12
N ARG A 23 12.06 -15.20 18.57
CA ARG A 23 12.04 -13.92 17.87
C ARG A 23 11.63 -14.18 16.43
N GLN A 24 10.48 -13.66 16.02
CA GLN A 24 10.13 -13.65 14.60
C GLN A 24 11.14 -12.78 13.85
N VAL A 25 11.97 -13.43 13.02
CA VAL A 25 13.05 -12.78 12.25
C VAL A 25 12.45 -12.19 10.98
N SER A 26 11.60 -11.17 11.08
CA SER A 26 10.97 -10.61 9.88
C SER A 26 11.88 -9.62 9.16
N LYS A 27 12.01 -9.81 7.84
CA LYS A 27 12.41 -8.83 6.83
C LYS A 27 11.16 -8.58 5.97
N HIS A 28 10.44 -7.48 6.20
CA HIS A 28 9.33 -6.90 5.42
C HIS A 28 8.34 -7.85 4.71
N THR A 29 7.05 -7.78 5.06
CA THR A 29 5.98 -8.44 4.28
C THR A 29 5.52 -7.52 3.14
N PHE A 30 5.52 -8.00 1.89
CA PHE A 30 5.03 -7.22 0.74
C PHE A 30 3.56 -7.52 0.44
N GLN A 31 2.71 -6.50 0.55
CA GLN A 31 1.29 -6.56 0.24
C GLN A 31 1.07 -6.22 -1.24
N ARG A 32 0.59 -7.22 -1.99
CA ARG A 32 0.41 -7.18 -3.46
C ARG A 32 -0.93 -6.61 -3.90
N GLU A 33 -1.88 -6.45 -2.97
CA GLU A 33 -3.19 -5.91 -3.24
C GLU A 33 -3.65 -4.99 -2.11
N THR A 34 -4.40 -3.94 -2.45
CA THR A 34 -5.02 -3.08 -1.45
C THR A 34 -6.43 -2.71 -1.86
N ARG A 35 -7.36 -2.71 -0.91
CA ARG A 35 -8.75 -2.31 -1.11
C ARG A 35 -8.93 -0.93 -0.50
N MET A 36 -9.40 0.03 -1.30
CA MET A 36 -9.60 1.41 -0.86
C MET A 36 -11.01 1.89 -1.20
N VAL A 37 -11.54 2.75 -0.34
CA VAL A 37 -12.75 3.53 -0.60
C VAL A 37 -12.31 4.86 -1.20
N LEU A 38 -12.76 5.13 -2.41
CA LEU A 38 -12.43 6.32 -3.18
C LEU A 38 -13.37 7.49 -2.80
N PRO A 39 -12.93 8.75 -2.96
CA PRO A 39 -13.78 9.93 -2.75
C PRO A 39 -15.09 9.91 -3.54
N SER A 40 -15.12 9.27 -4.71
CA SER A 40 -16.33 9.01 -5.48
C SER A 40 -17.35 8.09 -4.79
N GLY A 41 -17.02 7.51 -3.63
CA GLY A 41 -17.83 6.52 -2.92
C GLY A 41 -17.64 5.09 -3.42
N GLN A 42 -16.86 4.88 -4.48
CA GLN A 42 -16.56 3.55 -5.00
C GLN A 42 -15.53 2.83 -4.13
N THR A 43 -15.73 1.54 -3.91
CA THR A 43 -14.68 0.70 -3.33
C THR A 43 -13.97 -0.04 -4.46
N LYS A 44 -12.64 0.10 -4.53
CA LYS A 44 -11.83 -0.53 -5.57
C LYS A 44 -10.65 -1.28 -4.96
N THR A 45 -10.38 -2.46 -5.50
CA THR A 45 -9.18 -3.23 -5.18
C THR A 45 -8.13 -2.94 -6.25
N PHE A 46 -6.90 -2.67 -5.82
CA PHE A 46 -5.76 -2.41 -6.69
C PHE A 46 -4.73 -3.51 -6.53
N TYR A 47 -4.21 -4.00 -7.65
CA TYR A 47 -3.17 -5.03 -7.69
C TYR A 47 -1.85 -4.42 -8.14
N VAL A 48 -0.74 -4.91 -7.56
CA VAL A 48 0.59 -4.39 -7.85
C VAL A 48 0.92 -4.51 -9.33
N GLY A 49 1.37 -3.42 -9.92
CA GLY A 49 1.75 -3.35 -11.34
C GLY A 49 0.57 -3.12 -12.28
N GLU A 50 -0.67 -3.26 -11.83
CA GLU A 50 -1.85 -2.99 -12.65
C GLU A 50 -2.07 -1.48 -12.80
N VAL A 51 -2.37 -1.04 -14.03
CA VAL A 51 -2.77 0.33 -14.33
C VAL A 51 -4.29 0.38 -14.34
N SER A 52 -4.86 1.11 -13.39
CA SER A 52 -6.29 1.33 -13.28
C SER A 52 -6.66 2.71 -13.81
N ASN A 53 -7.70 2.78 -14.65
CA ASN A 53 -8.34 4.06 -14.97
C ASN A 53 -9.30 4.43 -13.83
N VAL A 54 -9.21 5.66 -13.34
CA VAL A 54 -10.00 6.24 -12.25
C VAL A 54 -10.41 7.68 -12.60
N MET A 55 -11.42 8.21 -11.90
CA MET A 55 -11.79 9.62 -12.02
C MET A 55 -10.64 10.51 -11.53
N ASP A 56 -10.54 11.75 -12.03
CA ASP A 56 -9.39 12.61 -11.71
C ASP A 56 -9.32 12.94 -10.21
N GLN A 57 -10.46 13.20 -9.57
CA GLN A 57 -10.53 13.40 -8.11
C GLN A 57 -10.01 12.19 -7.33
N ASP A 58 -10.41 10.98 -7.72
CA ASP A 58 -9.94 9.74 -7.10
C ASP A 58 -8.44 9.52 -7.36
N GLY A 59 -7.98 9.86 -8.56
CA GLY A 59 -6.58 9.81 -8.94
C GLY A 59 -5.71 10.70 -8.06
N HIS A 60 -6.09 11.97 -7.88
CA HIS A 60 -5.39 12.88 -6.97
C HIS A 60 -5.39 12.39 -5.52
N PHE A 61 -6.51 11.84 -5.05
CA PHE A 61 -6.58 11.23 -3.72
C PHE A 61 -5.59 10.06 -3.56
N LEU A 62 -5.53 9.16 -4.55
CA LEU A 62 -4.65 7.99 -4.54
C LEU A 62 -3.17 8.39 -4.61
N LEU A 63 -2.81 9.39 -5.41
CA LEU A 63 -1.43 9.89 -5.51
C LEU A 63 -0.89 10.50 -4.21
N ASN A 64 -1.78 10.97 -3.35
CA ASN A 64 -1.44 11.50 -2.03
C ASN A 64 -1.33 10.42 -0.96
N GLN A 65 -1.70 9.16 -1.26
CA GLN A 65 -1.59 8.05 -0.30
C GLN A 65 -0.14 7.61 -0.14
N THR A 66 0.32 7.63 1.11
CA THR A 66 1.67 7.24 1.49
C THR A 66 1.65 6.31 2.71
N TYR A 67 2.72 5.54 2.87
CA TYR A 67 2.96 4.72 4.05
C TYR A 67 4.39 4.90 4.53
N THR A 68 4.62 4.62 5.81
CA THR A 68 5.97 4.69 6.39
C THR A 68 6.66 3.33 6.29
N LEU A 69 7.86 3.32 5.71
CA LEU A 69 8.74 2.16 5.65
C LEU A 69 10.13 2.57 6.15
N ASP A 70 10.61 1.94 7.20
CA ASP A 70 11.94 2.22 7.79
C ASP A 70 12.17 3.72 8.11
N GLY A 71 11.11 4.41 8.54
CA GLY A 71 11.14 5.85 8.83
C GLY A 71 11.05 6.76 7.61
N GLN A 72 10.93 6.20 6.40
CA GLN A 72 10.75 6.96 5.17
C GLN A 72 9.30 6.92 4.69
N THR A 73 8.80 8.04 4.19
CA THR A 73 7.49 8.14 3.54
C THR A 73 7.59 7.63 2.11
N VAL A 74 6.85 6.56 1.80
CA VAL A 74 6.83 5.91 0.49
C VAL A 74 5.44 6.07 -0.13
N LYS A 75 5.39 6.40 -1.43
CA LYS A 75 4.12 6.49 -2.18
C LYS A 75 3.54 5.10 -2.44
N MET A 76 2.22 4.99 -2.26
CA MET A 76 1.48 3.75 -2.56
C MET A 76 1.15 3.64 -4.05
N PHE A 77 0.94 4.78 -4.71
CA PHE A 77 0.51 4.88 -6.09
C PHE A 77 1.40 5.86 -6.87
N LYS A 78 1.41 5.70 -8.20
CA LYS A 78 1.98 6.67 -9.13
C LYS A 78 1.08 6.82 -10.35
N GLU A 79 1.32 7.86 -11.15
CA GLU A 79 0.67 8.00 -12.45
C GLU A 79 1.03 6.82 -13.35
N GLY A 80 0.02 6.19 -13.94
CA GLY A 80 0.20 5.15 -14.93
C GLY A 80 0.47 5.78 -16.30
N GLN A 81 1.50 5.30 -17.00
CA GLN A 81 1.73 5.66 -18.40
C GLN A 81 0.68 4.97 -19.31
#